data_AF-A0A6N7YL32-F1
#
_entry.id   AF-A0A6N7YL32-F1
#
_cell.length_a   1.000
_cell.length_b   1.000
_cell.length_c   1.000
_cell.angle_alpha   90.00
_cell.angle_beta   90.00
_cell.angle_gamma   90.00
#
_symmetry.space_group_name_H-M   'P 1'
#
loop_
_entity.id
_entity.type
_entity.pdbx_description
1 polymer ?
#
loop_
_entity_poly.entity_id
_entity_poly.type
_entity_poly.pdbx_seq_one_letter_code
_entity_poly.pdbx_strand_id
1 'polypeptide(L)'
;MTAFRLIPLQAHGALEMLVGILTMVAPFALGFDPAGTVLAVVVGAALVGLALGSTTDERGVPAVPVATHHAADYGLAIGVGGAALVLGVAGDAVAGFTLAGIAALQLALNLSTRYSARA
;
A
#
# COMPACT_ATOMS: atom_id res chain seq x y z
N MET A 1 23.28 7.80 3.97
CA MET A 1 21.81 7.85 4.05
C MET A 1 21.38 9.23 3.58
N THR A 2 20.56 9.34 2.53
CA THR A 2 19.95 10.64 2.21
C THR A 2 18.98 10.98 3.34
N ALA A 3 18.87 12.26 3.68
CA ALA A 3 18.09 12.75 4.84
C ALA A 3 16.58 12.37 4.81
N PHE A 4 16.10 11.77 3.71
CA PHE A 4 14.69 11.49 3.47
C PHE A 4 14.26 10.03 3.76
N ARG A 5 15.20 9.08 3.91
CA ARG A 5 14.85 7.68 4.23
C ARG A 5 14.81 7.48 5.74
N LEU A 6 13.71 7.90 6.37
CA LEU A 6 13.56 7.97 7.82
C LEU A 6 12.81 6.77 8.41
N ILE A 7 12.01 6.06 7.61
CA ILE A 7 11.12 5.00 8.09
C ILE A 7 11.81 3.64 7.93
N PRO A 8 12.00 2.85 9.01
CA PRO A 8 12.49 1.48 8.89
C PRO A 8 11.42 0.56 8.30
N LEU A 9 11.82 -0.53 7.62
CA LEU A 9 10.91 -1.44 6.91
C LEU A 9 9.82 -2.03 7.81
N GLN A 10 10.11 -2.26 9.09
CA GLN A 10 9.15 -2.79 10.05
C GLN A 10 8.04 -1.76 10.37
N ALA A 11 8.40 -0.47 10.48
CA ALA A 11 7.43 0.60 10.66
C ALA A 11 6.63 0.85 9.38
N HIS A 12 7.28 0.74 8.21
CA HIS A 12 6.61 0.74 6.91
C HIS A 12 5.51 -0.34 6.87
N GLY A 13 5.86 -1.60 7.15
CA GLY A 13 4.89 -2.69 7.15
C GLY A 13 3.74 -2.51 8.14
N ALA A 14 3.99 -1.95 9.32
CA ALA A 14 2.92 -1.63 10.27
C ALA A 14 1.95 -0.56 9.73
N LEU A 15 2.46 0.45 9.01
CA LEU A 15 1.65 1.46 8.35
C LEU A 15 0.89 0.87 7.16
N GLU A 16 1.53 0.02 6.36
CA GLU A 16 0.87 -0.72 5.28
C GLU A 16 -0.27 -1.60 5.79
N MET A 17 -0.10 -2.25 6.94
CA MET A 17 -1.17 -3.05 7.58
C MET A 17 -2.40 -2.18 7.87
N LEU A 18 -2.18 -1.03 8.52
CA LEU A 18 -3.26 -0.11 8.86
C LEU A 18 -3.94 0.42 7.58
N VAL A 19 -3.16 0.89 6.61
CA VAL A 19 -3.68 1.42 5.35
C VAL A 19 -4.42 0.33 4.57
N GLY A 20 -3.91 -0.90 4.54
CA GLY A 20 -4.55 -2.03 3.88
C GLY A 20 -5.92 -2.36 4.46
N ILE A 21 -6.03 -2.45 5.79
CA ILE A 21 -7.31 -2.67 6.48
C ILE A 21 -8.28 -1.52 6.19
N LEU A 22 -7.83 -0.28 6.33
CA LEU A 22 -8.68 0.89 6.07
C LEU A 22 -9.14 0.93 4.61
N THR A 23 -8.28 0.54 3.67
CA THR A 23 -8.62 0.48 2.23
C THR A 23 -9.70 -0.57 1.96
N MET A 24 -9.67 -1.73 2.66
CA MET A 24 -10.73 -2.73 2.53
C MET A 24 -12.07 -2.26 3.08
N VAL A 25 -12.07 -1.46 4.15
CA VAL A 25 -13.30 -0.98 4.81
C VAL A 25 -13.88 0.27 4.14
N ALA A 26 -13.03 1.14 3.60
CA ALA A 26 -13.39 2.38 2.93
C ALA A 26 -14.57 2.29 1.94
N PRO A 27 -14.63 1.33 1.00
CA PRO A 27 -15.72 1.29 0.02
C PRO A 27 -17.11 1.18 0.64
N PHE A 28 -17.23 0.46 1.75
CA PHE A 28 -18.51 0.25 2.43
C PHE A 28 -18.94 1.47 3.24
N ALA A 29 -17.99 2.22 3.79
CA ALA A 29 -18.25 3.44 4.53
C ALA A 29 -18.52 4.64 3.60
N LEU A 30 -17.87 4.67 2.44
CA LEU A 30 -17.91 5.80 1.50
C LEU A 30 -18.86 5.58 0.32
N GLY A 31 -19.44 4.39 0.18
CA GLY A 31 -20.43 4.07 -0.85
C GLY A 31 -19.85 3.98 -2.26
N PHE A 32 -18.74 3.24 -2.43
CA PHE A 32 -18.15 3.03 -3.76
C PHE A 32 -19.07 2.20 -4.65
N ASP A 33 -18.94 2.34 -5.96
CA ASP A 33 -19.59 1.44 -6.91
C ASP A 33 -19.00 0.03 -6.81
N PRO A 34 -19.66 -1.00 -7.38
CA PRO A 34 -19.19 -2.38 -7.26
C PRO A 34 -17.75 -2.60 -7.77
N ALA A 35 -17.36 -1.94 -8.86
CA ALA A 35 -16.00 -2.05 -9.41
C ALA A 35 -14.95 -1.43 -8.46
N GLY A 36 -15.20 -0.22 -7.95
CA GLY A 36 -14.34 0.43 -6.98
C GLY A 36 -14.24 -0.36 -5.67
N THR A 37 -15.35 -0.96 -5.23
CA THR A 37 -15.41 -1.81 -4.04
C THR A 37 -14.50 -3.05 -4.18
N VAL A 38 -14.65 -3.82 -5.26
CA VAL A 38 -13.82 -5.01 -5.50
C VAL A 38 -12.35 -4.62 -5.57
N LEU A 39 -12.02 -3.56 -6.29
CA LEU A 39 -10.65 -3.10 -6.40
C LEU A 39 -10.06 -2.70 -5.04
N ALA A 40 -10.79 -1.90 -4.25
CA ALA A 40 -10.33 -1.46 -2.94
C ALA A 40 -10.10 -2.65 -1.99
N VAL A 41 -10.99 -3.64 -1.98
CA VAL A 41 -10.84 -4.85 -1.16
C VAL A 41 -9.60 -5.65 -1.59
N VAL A 42 -9.40 -5.87 -2.89
CA VAL A 42 -8.23 -6.61 -3.41
C VAL A 42 -6.93 -5.87 -3.11
N VAL A 43 -6.88 -4.56 -3.33
CA VAL A 43 -5.71 -3.71 -3.05
C VAL A 43 -5.41 -3.72 -1.55
N GLY A 44 -6.42 -3.55 -0.71
CA GLY A 44 -6.25 -3.58 0.74
C GLY A 44 -5.74 -4.93 1.23
N ALA A 45 -6.24 -6.05 0.68
CA ALA A 45 -5.73 -7.38 0.98
C ALA A 45 -4.26 -7.56 0.54
N ALA A 46 -3.88 -7.03 -0.63
CA ALA A 46 -2.49 -7.06 -1.10
C ALA A 46 -1.56 -6.28 -0.17
N LEU A 47 -1.96 -5.09 0.29
CA LEU A 47 -1.21 -4.28 1.26
C LEU A 47 -1.05 -5.00 2.60
N VAL A 48 -2.11 -5.65 3.10
CA VAL A 48 -2.03 -6.48 4.30
C VAL A 48 -1.06 -7.65 4.10
N GLY A 49 -1.09 -8.29 2.93
CA GLY A 49 -0.15 -9.36 2.58
C GLY A 49 1.32 -8.90 2.59
N LEU A 50 1.61 -7.73 2.01
CA LEU A 50 2.95 -7.15 2.04
C LEU A 50 3.39 -6.78 3.44
N ALA A 51 2.50 -6.14 4.22
CA ALA A 51 2.76 -5.83 5.62
C ALA A 51 3.18 -7.07 6.42
N LEU A 52 2.48 -8.20 6.24
CA LEU A 52 2.88 -9.48 6.85
C LEU A 52 4.21 -10.00 6.29
N GLY A 53 4.49 -9.79 5.00
CA GLY A 53 5.76 -10.12 4.36
C GLY A 53 6.98 -9.37 4.94
N SER A 54 6.77 -8.21 5.56
CA SER A 54 7.82 -7.44 6.25
C SER A 54 8.18 -7.98 7.64
N THR A 55 7.38 -8.91 8.19
CA THR A 55 7.66 -9.51 9.49
C THR A 55 8.92 -10.36 9.43
N THR A 56 9.67 -10.40 10.53
CA THR A 56 10.94 -11.12 10.63
C THR A 56 10.84 -12.31 11.58
N ASP A 57 11.59 -13.37 11.31
CA ASP A 57 11.79 -14.47 12.24
C ASP A 57 12.71 -14.08 13.43
N GLU A 58 12.99 -15.04 14.31
CA GLU A 58 13.88 -14.85 15.47
C GLU A 58 15.31 -14.41 15.10
N ARG A 59 15.72 -14.64 13.85
CA ARG A 59 17.04 -14.27 13.32
C ARG A 59 17.03 -12.91 12.61
N GLY A 60 15.87 -12.23 12.58
CA GLY A 60 15.71 -10.95 11.90
C GLY A 60 15.59 -11.07 10.37
N VAL A 61 15.33 -12.26 9.84
CA VAL A 61 15.16 -12.48 8.39
C VAL A 61 13.71 -12.22 8.01
N PRO A 62 13.43 -11.31 7.06
CA PRO A 62 12.05 -11.02 6.64
C PRO A 62 11.44 -12.20 5.88
N ALA A 63 10.13 -12.41 6.05
CA ALA A 63 9.38 -13.48 5.38
C ALA A 63 9.43 -13.36 3.86
N VAL A 64 9.44 -12.13 3.34
CA VAL A 64 9.62 -11.82 1.91
C VAL A 64 10.96 -11.11 1.70
N PRO A 65 11.74 -11.44 0.65
CA PRO A 65 12.96 -10.72 0.33
C PRO A 65 12.71 -9.21 0.17
N VAL A 66 13.57 -8.39 0.78
CA VAL A 66 13.42 -6.92 0.79
C VAL A 66 13.27 -6.33 -0.62
N ALA A 67 13.98 -6.86 -1.60
CA ALA A 67 13.88 -6.42 -2.99
C ALA A 67 12.50 -6.72 -3.61
N THR A 68 11.90 -7.86 -3.26
CA THR A 68 10.56 -8.26 -3.69
C THR A 68 9.50 -7.36 -3.07
N HIS A 69 9.61 -7.10 -1.76
CA HIS A 69 8.72 -6.16 -1.06
C HIS A 69 8.81 -4.77 -1.71
N HIS A 70 10.01 -4.22 -1.86
CA HIS A 70 10.24 -2.94 -2.54
C HIS A 70 9.61 -2.87 -3.94
N ALA A 71 9.81 -3.90 -4.77
CA ALA A 71 9.23 -3.93 -6.11
C ALA A 71 7.70 -3.95 -6.07
N ALA A 72 7.11 -4.70 -5.13
CA ALA A 72 5.68 -4.78 -4.95
C ALA A 72 5.07 -3.44 -4.51
N ASP A 73 5.71 -2.70 -3.61
CA ASP A 73 5.18 -1.41 -3.12
C ASP A 73 5.08 -0.38 -4.25
N TYR A 74 6.12 -0.28 -5.10
CA TYR A 74 6.08 0.62 -6.24
C TYR A 74 5.08 0.14 -7.30
N GLY A 75 5.00 -1.17 -7.53
CA GLY A 75 4.01 -1.76 -8.43
C GLY A 75 2.58 -1.44 -7.99
N LEU A 76 2.28 -1.58 -6.70
CA LEU A 76 0.97 -1.25 -6.13
C LEU A 76 0.70 0.26 -6.18
N ALA A 77 1.64 1.12 -5.79
CA ALA A 77 1.42 2.56 -5.83
C ALA A 77 1.11 3.05 -7.26
N ILE A 78 1.85 2.57 -8.26
CA ILE A 78 1.62 2.91 -9.67
C ILE A 78 0.31 2.30 -10.18
N GLY A 79 0.08 1.02 -9.92
CA GLY A 79 -1.11 0.30 -10.39
C GLY A 79 -2.40 0.85 -9.81
N VAL A 80 -2.44 1.12 -8.50
CA VAL A 80 -3.57 1.76 -7.82
C VAL A 80 -3.79 3.17 -8.33
N GLY A 81 -2.72 3.95 -8.54
CA GLY A 81 -2.83 5.30 -9.12
C GLY A 81 -3.45 5.28 -10.54
N GLY A 82 -3.04 4.34 -11.38
CA GLY A 82 -3.64 4.14 -12.71
C GLY A 82 -5.11 3.71 -12.64
N ALA A 83 -5.43 2.76 -11.76
CA ALA A 83 -6.80 2.28 -11.59
C ALA A 83 -7.73 3.36 -10.99
N ALA A 84 -7.21 4.19 -10.10
CA ALA A 84 -7.90 5.35 -9.54
C ALA A 84 -8.29 6.36 -10.61
N LEU A 85 -7.37 6.66 -11.55
CA LEU A 85 -7.66 7.50 -12.71
C LEU A 85 -8.80 6.92 -13.55
N VAL A 86 -8.74 5.61 -13.86
CA VAL A 86 -9.76 4.92 -14.66
C VAL A 86 -11.12 4.97 -13.99
N LEU A 87 -11.21 4.65 -12.69
CA LEU A 87 -12.47 4.71 -11.94
C LEU A 87 -13.05 6.12 -11.88
N GLY A 88 -12.21 7.12 -11.62
CA GLY A 88 -12.64 8.52 -11.59
C GLY A 88 -13.21 8.99 -12.94
N VAL A 89 -12.57 8.62 -14.06
CA VAL A 89 -13.07 8.93 -15.41
C VAL A 89 -14.34 8.13 -15.74
N ALA A 90 -14.48 6.91 -15.21
CA ALA A 90 -15.63 6.04 -15.41
C ALA A 90 -16.88 6.44 -14.60
N GLY A 91 -16.78 7.46 -13.73
CA GLY A 91 -17.90 8.01 -12.96
C GLY A 91 -17.92 7.63 -11.48
N ASP A 92 -17.09 6.68 -11.04
CA ASP A 92 -16.89 6.37 -9.61
C ASP A 92 -15.84 7.33 -9.02
N ALA A 93 -16.21 8.61 -8.95
CA ALA A 93 -15.33 9.67 -8.51
C ALA A 93 -14.86 9.48 -7.06
N VAL A 94 -15.73 8.95 -6.18
CA VAL A 94 -15.41 8.73 -4.77
C VAL A 94 -14.34 7.65 -4.64
N ALA A 95 -14.46 6.53 -5.34
CA ALA A 95 -13.40 5.51 -5.36
C ALA A 95 -12.13 6.04 -6.01
N GLY A 96 -12.25 6.76 -7.14
CA GLY A 96 -11.14 7.36 -7.86
C GLY A 96 -10.30 8.28 -6.96
N PHE A 97 -10.91 9.26 -6.29
CA PHE A 97 -10.20 10.16 -5.39
C PHE A 97 -9.60 9.45 -4.19
N THR A 98 -10.34 8.50 -3.58
CA THR A 98 -9.88 7.78 -2.41
C THR A 98 -8.66 6.91 -2.73
N LEU A 99 -8.72 6.13 -3.81
CA LEU A 99 -7.63 5.26 -4.25
C LEU A 99 -6.43 6.07 -4.76
N ALA A 100 -6.64 7.23 -5.39
CA ALA A 100 -5.55 8.14 -5.74
C ALA A 100 -4.83 8.67 -4.49
N GLY A 101 -5.58 9.01 -3.43
CA GLY A 101 -5.02 9.39 -2.14
C GLY A 101 -4.21 8.27 -1.50
N ILE A 102 -4.71 7.02 -1.55
CA ILE A 102 -3.98 5.84 -1.06
C ILE A 102 -2.71 5.61 -1.88
N ALA A 103 -2.77 5.69 -3.21
CA ALA A 103 -1.59 5.56 -4.07
C ALA A 103 -0.52 6.62 -3.76
N ALA A 104 -0.93 7.87 -3.55
CA ALA A 104 -0.02 8.95 -3.17
C ALA A 104 0.58 8.73 -1.77
N LEU A 105 -0.22 8.28 -0.81
CA LEU A 105 0.24 7.93 0.54
C LEU A 105 1.27 6.80 0.50
N GLN A 106 0.99 5.75 -0.27
CA GLN A 106 1.93 4.63 -0.45
C GLN A 106 3.21 5.09 -1.13
N LEU A 107 3.12 5.89 -2.20
CA LEU A 107 4.31 6.43 -2.85
C LEU A 107 5.17 7.27 -1.88
N ALA A 108 4.54 8.12 -1.05
CA ALA A 108 5.24 8.89 -0.03
C ALA A 108 5.92 8.00 1.02
N LEU A 109 5.22 6.94 1.45
CA LEU A 109 5.76 5.94 2.36
C LEU A 109 6.96 5.22 1.73
N ASN A 110 6.86 4.78 0.48
CA ASN A 110 7.95 4.11 -0.26
C ASN A 110 9.19 5.00 -0.38
N LEU A 111 8.99 6.27 -0.76
CA LEU A 111 10.09 7.23 -0.94
C LEU A 111 10.81 7.56 0.37
N SER A 112 10.11 7.46 1.50
CA SER A 112 10.65 7.72 2.84
C SER A 112 11.17 6.48 3.57
N THR A 113 11.04 5.30 2.95
CA THR A 113 11.41 4.02 3.57
C THR A 113 12.86 3.63 3.31
N ARG A 114 13.51 3.12 4.37
CA ARG A 114 14.80 2.43 4.30
C ARG A 114 14.54 0.94 4.07
N TYR A 115 14.62 0.52 2.81
CA TYR A 115 14.53 -0.88 2.43
C TYR A 115 15.82 -1.63 2.80
N SER A 116 15.86 -2.10 4.04
CA SER A 116 16.98 -2.84 4.63
C SER A 116 16.44 -3.83 5.64
N ALA A 117 17.01 -5.03 5.67
CA ALA A 117 16.71 -6.03 6.70
C ALA A 117 17.31 -5.66 8.07
N ARG A 118 18.29 -4.75 8.10
CA ARG A 118 18.88 -4.21 9.33
C ARG A 118 18.05 -3.00 9.78
N ALA A 119 17.55 -3.07 11.01
CA ALA A 119 16.83 -1.99 11.69
C ALA A 119 17.75 -0.78 11.97
#